data_AF-A0A812ZK59-F1
#
_entry.id   AF-A0A812ZK59-F1
#
_cell.length_a   1.000
_cell.length_b   1.000
_cell.length_c   1.000
_cell.angle_alpha   90.00
_cell.angle_beta   90.00
_cell.angle_gamma   90.00
#
_symmetry.space_group_name_H-M   'P 1'
#
loop_
_entity.id
_entity.type
_entity.pdbx_description
1 polymer ?
#
loop_
_entity_poly.entity_id
_entity_poly.type
_entity_poly.pdbx_seq_one_letter_code
_entity_poly.pdbx_strand_id
1 'polypeptide(L)'
;MDSGSDEGETEERDQKADPDASLDESAKQAQEASGSEDENADVSAGTLDGVETFGRTMVLAPALLKKLPRMLPEDAAAACWALARTKFFDNDILRALNALLKRLLLRDRLSIQQADDVLRCMASLNIYDEGVFSAIARQMKIRMSSLDQAVRGQWYDIYKGFKHSLSDGGDQLLEVPPLNALNPGYK
;
A
#
# COMPACT_ATOMS: atom_id res chain seq x y z
N MET A 1 11.82 22.31 -39.53
CA MET A 1 10.86 23.40 -39.24
C MET A 1 11.06 23.75 -37.78
N ASP A 2 11.49 24.97 -37.60
CA ASP A 2 12.02 25.58 -36.39
C ASP A 2 10.95 26.56 -35.90
N SER A 3 10.49 26.42 -34.66
CA SER A 3 9.49 27.28 -33.99
C SER A 3 9.59 26.94 -32.50
N GLY A 4 10.12 27.76 -31.60
CA GLY A 4 10.24 29.21 -31.59
C GLY A 4 9.19 29.80 -30.64
N SER A 5 9.67 30.37 -29.54
CA SER A 5 9.00 31.30 -28.61
C SER A 5 7.93 30.73 -27.67
N ASP A 6 8.11 30.95 -26.36
CA ASP A 6 7.47 32.11 -25.71
C ASP A 6 8.00 32.31 -24.28
N GLU A 7 8.44 33.53 -24.01
CA GLU A 7 8.91 34.04 -22.72
C GLU A 7 7.71 34.66 -22.00
N GLY A 8 7.50 34.37 -20.72
CA GLY A 8 6.47 35.03 -19.90
C GLY A 8 6.82 34.88 -18.42
N GLU A 9 7.55 35.85 -17.88
CA GLU A 9 7.02 37.01 -17.14
C GLU A 9 6.98 36.75 -15.62
N THR A 10 7.95 37.41 -14.98
CA THR A 10 8.18 37.54 -13.55
C THR A 10 7.18 38.55 -12.98
N GLU A 11 6.32 38.15 -12.05
CA GLU A 11 5.59 39.10 -11.21
C GLU A 11 6.18 39.11 -9.80
N GLU A 12 6.98 40.15 -9.55
CA GLU A 12 7.23 40.68 -8.21
C GLU A 12 5.91 41.06 -7.55
N ARG A 13 5.66 40.60 -6.32
CA ARG A 13 4.63 41.23 -5.49
C ARG A 13 5.16 41.64 -4.13
N ASP A 14 5.06 42.96 -3.97
CA ASP A 14 5.49 43.82 -2.91
C ASP A 14 5.12 43.40 -1.50
N GLN A 15 6.08 43.72 -0.63
CA GLN A 15 5.99 43.76 0.81
C GLN A 15 4.95 44.80 1.26
N LYS A 16 4.10 44.41 2.22
CA LYS A 16 3.56 45.35 3.19
C LYS A 16 3.80 44.82 4.59
N ALA A 17 4.63 45.58 5.29
CA ALA A 17 4.96 45.42 6.70
C ALA A 17 3.97 46.19 7.59
N ASP A 18 3.83 45.65 8.81
CA ASP A 18 3.56 46.31 10.10
C ASP A 18 2.14 46.86 10.38
N PRO A 19 1.75 47.10 11.66
CA PRO A 19 2.38 46.75 12.96
C PRO A 19 1.41 46.20 14.05
N ASP A 20 2.00 45.67 15.12
CA ASP A 20 1.71 45.93 16.55
C ASP A 20 0.26 45.94 17.11
N ALA A 21 -0.01 45.02 18.07
CA ALA A 21 -0.79 45.21 19.30
C ALA A 21 -1.18 43.81 19.87
N SER A 22 -0.39 43.23 20.77
CA SER A 22 -0.50 43.37 22.23
C SER A 22 -1.68 42.59 22.86
N LEU A 23 -1.35 41.85 23.93
CA LEU A 23 -2.23 41.32 24.98
C LEU A 23 -2.91 39.97 24.68
N ASP A 24 -2.30 38.87 25.14
CA ASP A 24 -2.86 38.14 26.29
C ASP A 24 -1.83 37.13 26.85
N GLU A 25 -1.18 37.51 27.95
CA GLU A 25 -0.22 36.68 28.68
C GLU A 25 -0.90 36.00 29.88
N SER A 26 -1.97 35.23 29.64
CA SER A 26 -2.69 34.51 30.71
C SER A 26 -3.33 33.20 30.25
N ALA A 27 -2.51 32.26 29.76
CA ALA A 27 -2.83 30.82 29.77
C ALA A 27 -1.57 29.93 29.77
N LYS A 28 -0.51 30.33 30.48
CA LYS A 28 0.62 29.46 30.82
C LYS A 28 0.25 28.60 32.03
N GLN A 29 -0.34 27.42 31.83
CA GLN A 29 -0.27 26.21 32.69
C GLN A 29 -1.45 25.25 32.41
N ALA A 30 -1.44 24.51 31.30
CA ALA A 30 -2.24 23.28 31.17
C ALA A 30 -1.87 22.39 29.96
N GLN A 31 -0.65 22.43 29.42
CA GLN A 31 -0.38 21.70 28.18
C GLN A 31 1.04 21.12 28.07
N GLU A 32 1.56 20.55 29.15
CA GLU A 32 2.82 19.78 29.17
C GLU A 32 2.66 18.38 29.79
N ALA A 33 1.48 17.75 29.63
CA ALA A 33 1.20 16.41 30.18
C ALA A 33 0.52 15.46 29.19
N SER A 34 0.67 15.68 27.88
CA SER A 34 0.09 14.77 26.89
C SER A 34 0.98 14.73 25.65
N GLY A 35 1.86 13.73 25.53
CA GLY A 35 2.40 13.46 24.20
C GLY A 35 3.67 12.63 24.05
N SER A 36 4.19 11.93 25.08
CA SER A 36 5.38 11.09 24.88
C SER A 36 5.21 9.60 25.18
N GLU A 37 4.01 9.13 25.57
CA GLU A 37 3.85 7.75 26.04
C GLU A 37 3.42 6.73 24.97
N ASP A 38 2.93 7.16 23.80
CA ASP A 38 2.36 6.20 22.83
C ASP A 38 3.26 5.87 21.62
N GLU A 39 4.55 6.23 21.67
CA GLU A 39 5.50 5.80 20.62
C GLU A 39 5.81 4.30 20.65
N ASN A 40 5.39 3.61 21.71
CA ASN A 40 5.57 2.16 21.91
C ASN A 40 4.26 1.36 21.80
N ALA A 41 3.21 1.92 21.20
CA ALA A 41 2.00 1.15 20.93
C ALA A 41 2.35 -0.16 20.21
N ASP A 42 1.89 -1.29 20.76
CA ASP A 42 2.26 -2.59 20.23
C ASP A 42 1.51 -2.90 18.92
N VAL A 43 2.07 -2.43 17.80
CA VAL A 43 1.61 -2.80 16.46
C VAL A 43 2.09 -4.22 16.12
N SER A 44 1.24 -5.20 16.39
CA SER A 44 1.35 -6.60 15.97
C SER A 44 0.15 -6.97 15.08
N ALA A 45 0.22 -8.11 14.38
CA ALA A 45 -0.88 -8.63 13.57
C ALA A 45 -2.21 -8.66 14.35
N GLY A 46 -2.22 -9.16 15.59
CA GLY A 46 -3.42 -9.21 16.42
C GLY A 46 -3.99 -7.82 16.74
N THR A 47 -3.13 -6.83 17.02
CA THR A 47 -3.57 -5.44 17.22
C THR A 47 -4.17 -4.86 15.95
N LEU A 48 -3.53 -5.09 14.80
CA LEU A 48 -3.97 -4.60 13.49
C LEU A 48 -5.27 -5.24 13.02
N ASP A 49 -5.47 -6.54 13.29
CA ASP A 49 -6.71 -7.25 13.00
C ASP A 49 -7.90 -6.65 13.76
N GLY A 50 -7.69 -6.16 14.99
CA GLY A 50 -8.71 -5.47 15.78
C GLY A 50 -9.01 -4.02 15.36
N VAL A 51 -8.36 -3.49 14.31
CA VAL A 51 -8.59 -2.12 13.83
C VAL A 51 -9.78 -2.06 12.87
N GLU A 52 -10.92 -1.60 13.38
CA GLU A 52 -12.16 -1.47 12.59
C GLU A 52 -12.50 -0.03 12.21
N THR A 53 -11.88 0.97 12.85
CA THR A 53 -12.23 2.38 12.67
C THR A 53 -11.04 3.22 12.23
N PHE A 54 -11.32 4.22 11.38
CA PHE A 54 -10.33 5.19 10.90
C PHE A 54 -9.59 5.90 12.04
N GLY A 55 -10.32 6.33 13.08
CA GLY A 55 -9.73 6.99 14.25
C GLY A 55 -8.73 6.11 14.99
N ARG A 56 -9.01 4.80 15.13
CA ARG A 56 -8.05 3.86 15.72
C ARG A 56 -6.81 3.68 14.84
N THR A 57 -6.97 3.66 13.50
CA THR A 57 -5.83 3.66 12.58
C THR A 57 -4.99 4.93 12.71
N MET A 58 -5.61 6.11 12.84
CA MET A 58 -4.87 7.38 13.05
C MET A 58 -3.99 7.35 14.29
N VAL A 59 -4.51 6.82 15.40
CA VAL A 59 -3.73 6.70 16.65
C VAL A 59 -2.54 5.76 16.47
N LEU A 60 -2.70 4.67 15.72
CA LEU A 60 -1.64 3.70 15.46
C LEU A 60 -0.67 4.11 14.34
N ALA A 61 -1.02 5.08 13.49
CA ALA A 61 -0.29 5.44 12.29
C ALA A 61 1.20 5.78 12.55
N PRO A 62 1.57 6.61 13.55
CA PRO A 62 2.98 6.91 13.83
C PRO A 62 3.77 5.66 14.26
N ALA A 63 3.19 4.81 15.10
CA ALA A 63 3.82 3.58 15.55
C ALA A 63 3.95 2.55 14.40
N LEU A 64 2.92 2.47 13.55
CA LEU A 64 2.92 1.63 12.35
C LEU A 64 4.03 2.06 11.40
N LEU A 65 4.16 3.35 11.10
CA LEU A 65 5.20 3.89 10.21
C LEU A 65 6.61 3.54 10.70
N LYS A 66 6.87 3.69 12.00
CA LYS A 66 8.16 3.33 12.62
C LYS A 66 8.45 1.83 12.55
N LYS A 67 7.44 0.97 12.73
CA LYS A 67 7.60 -0.49 12.77
C LYS A 67 7.66 -1.13 11.37
N LEU A 68 7.00 -0.56 10.36
CA LEU A 68 6.88 -1.10 8.99
C LEU A 68 8.20 -1.65 8.42
N PRO A 69 9.36 -0.95 8.45
CA PRO A 69 10.59 -1.46 7.85
C PRO A 69 11.06 -2.81 8.41
N ARG A 70 10.65 -3.16 9.64
CA ARG A 70 11.08 -4.35 10.39
C ARG A 70 9.99 -5.42 10.53
N MET A 71 8.78 -5.16 10.04
CA MET A 71 7.65 -6.08 10.17
C MET A 71 7.89 -7.42 9.48
N LEU A 72 7.28 -8.46 10.05
CA LEU A 72 7.20 -9.80 9.48
C LEU A 72 6.12 -9.86 8.40
N PRO A 73 6.12 -10.90 7.53
CA PRO A 73 5.08 -11.10 6.51
C PRO A 73 3.64 -11.05 7.04
N GLU A 74 3.41 -11.64 8.21
CA GLU A 74 2.08 -11.70 8.84
C GLU A 74 1.61 -10.32 9.27
N ASP A 75 2.47 -9.56 9.97
CA ASP A 75 2.17 -8.18 10.36
C ASP A 75 1.97 -7.26 9.15
N ALA A 76 2.74 -7.46 8.08
CA ALA A 76 2.61 -6.68 6.85
C ALA A 76 1.26 -6.91 6.14
N ALA A 77 0.80 -8.17 6.10
CA ALA A 77 -0.51 -8.51 5.56
C ALA A 77 -1.65 -7.97 6.44
N ALA A 78 -1.52 -8.09 7.77
CA ALA A 78 -2.47 -7.50 8.71
C ALA A 78 -2.53 -5.97 8.59
N ALA A 79 -1.38 -5.32 8.37
CA ALA A 79 -1.30 -3.88 8.13
C ALA A 79 -2.03 -3.50 6.85
N CYS A 80 -1.82 -4.24 5.75
CA CYS A 80 -2.59 -4.07 4.51
C CYS A 80 -4.10 -4.14 4.79
N TRP A 81 -4.57 -5.18 5.45
CA TRP A 81 -5.99 -5.35 5.76
C TRP A 81 -6.55 -4.26 6.67
N ALA A 82 -5.80 -3.83 7.68
CA ALA A 82 -6.21 -2.73 8.55
C ALA A 82 -6.42 -1.44 7.74
N LEU A 83 -5.46 -1.09 6.88
CA LEU A 83 -5.57 0.09 6.00
C LEU A 83 -6.74 -0.03 5.03
N ALA A 84 -6.91 -1.18 4.39
CA ALA A 84 -8.01 -1.43 3.44
C ALA A 84 -9.39 -1.37 4.09
N ARG A 85 -9.55 -1.91 5.30
CA ARG A 85 -10.81 -1.89 6.05
C ARG A 85 -11.19 -0.48 6.47
N THR A 86 -10.23 0.28 6.98
CA THR A 86 -10.49 1.64 7.45
C THR A 86 -10.39 2.71 6.36
N LYS A 87 -10.08 2.29 5.13
CA LYS A 87 -9.86 3.17 3.97
C LYS A 87 -8.86 4.28 4.31
N PHE A 88 -7.80 3.90 5.01
CA PHE A 88 -6.80 4.84 5.50
C PHE A 88 -5.73 5.09 4.44
N PHE A 89 -5.59 6.36 4.04
CA PHE A 89 -4.68 6.81 2.98
C PHE A 89 -3.64 7.77 3.54
N ASP A 90 -2.45 7.25 3.80
CA ASP A 90 -1.30 8.05 4.20
C ASP A 90 -0.11 7.72 3.29
N ASN A 91 0.44 8.73 2.62
CA ASN A 91 1.46 8.54 1.58
C ASN A 91 2.73 7.89 2.16
N ASP A 92 3.14 8.30 3.36
CA ASP A 92 4.38 7.82 3.96
C ASP A 92 4.25 6.36 4.40
N ILE A 93 3.12 6.00 5.02
CA ILE A 93 2.79 4.62 5.39
C ILE A 93 2.71 3.74 4.14
N LEU A 94 2.01 4.17 3.09
CA LEU A 94 1.87 3.40 1.86
C LEU A 94 3.20 3.21 1.15
N ARG A 95 4.05 4.24 1.11
CA ARG A 95 5.40 4.15 0.55
C ARG A 95 6.27 3.17 1.34
N ALA A 96 6.26 3.26 2.66
CA ALA A 96 7.00 2.35 3.54
C ALA A 96 6.49 0.90 3.41
N LEU A 97 5.18 0.71 3.32
CA LEU A 97 4.55 -0.59 3.11
C LEU A 97 4.92 -1.19 1.75
N ASN A 98 4.87 -0.42 0.66
CA ASN A 98 5.28 -0.87 -0.67
C ASN A 98 6.76 -1.28 -0.70
N ALA A 99 7.63 -0.52 -0.04
CA ALA A 99 9.05 -0.86 0.09
C ALA A 99 9.27 -2.16 0.88
N LEU A 100 8.53 -2.35 1.98
CA LEU A 100 8.51 -3.58 2.76
C LEU A 100 8.05 -4.77 1.90
N LEU A 101 6.92 -4.65 1.21
CA LEU A 101 6.35 -5.70 0.37
C LEU A 101 7.31 -6.11 -0.74
N LYS A 102 7.91 -5.16 -1.47
CA LYS A 102 8.96 -5.45 -2.47
C LYS A 102 10.11 -6.26 -1.87
N ARG A 103 10.58 -5.89 -0.67
CA ARG A 103 11.65 -6.61 0.04
C ARG A 103 11.24 -8.03 0.42
N LEU A 104 10.00 -8.23 0.89
CA LEU A 104 9.49 -9.55 1.27
C LEU A 104 9.28 -10.46 0.05
N LEU A 105 8.74 -9.92 -1.04
CA LEU A 105 8.54 -10.62 -2.32
C LEU A 105 9.89 -11.02 -2.96
N LEU A 106 10.87 -10.11 -2.95
CA LEU A 106 12.22 -10.40 -3.45
C LEU A 106 12.90 -11.56 -2.70
N ARG A 107 12.54 -11.76 -1.43
CA ARG A 107 13.08 -12.84 -0.57
C ARG A 107 12.18 -14.09 -0.53
N ASP A 108 11.14 -14.15 -1.36
CA ASP A 108 10.13 -15.23 -1.37
C ASP A 108 9.53 -15.51 0.03
N ARG A 109 9.29 -14.44 0.81
CA ARG A 109 8.80 -14.55 2.20
C ARG A 109 7.29 -14.45 2.33
N LEU A 110 6.57 -14.08 1.27
CA LEU A 110 5.11 -14.05 1.26
C LEU A 110 4.55 -15.39 0.80
N SER A 111 3.58 -15.91 1.54
CA SER A 111 2.75 -17.03 1.11
C SER A 111 1.81 -16.61 -0.03
N ILE A 112 1.19 -17.59 -0.69
CA ILE A 112 0.19 -17.34 -1.73
C ILE A 112 -1.00 -16.54 -1.16
N GLN A 113 -1.48 -16.94 0.02
CA GLN A 113 -2.58 -16.25 0.71
C GLN A 113 -2.21 -14.81 1.08
N GLN A 114 -1.00 -14.56 1.57
CA GLN A 114 -0.54 -13.21 1.89
C GLN A 114 -0.41 -12.34 0.64
N ALA A 115 0.06 -12.89 -0.49
CA ALA A 115 0.12 -12.13 -1.74
C ALA A 115 -1.28 -11.80 -2.29
N ASP A 116 -2.22 -12.74 -2.17
CA ASP A 116 -3.63 -12.53 -2.51
C ASP A 116 -4.26 -11.42 -1.66
N ASP A 117 -4.03 -11.47 -0.35
CA ASP A 117 -4.46 -10.43 0.59
C ASP A 117 -3.88 -9.05 0.26
N VAL A 118 -2.60 -8.98 -0.12
CA VAL A 118 -1.95 -7.74 -0.56
C VAL A 118 -2.59 -7.20 -1.84
N LEU A 119 -2.83 -8.05 -2.85
CA LEU A 119 -3.50 -7.62 -4.10
C LEU A 119 -4.91 -7.11 -3.83
N ARG A 120 -5.70 -7.84 -3.03
CA ARG A 120 -7.06 -7.45 -2.64
C ARG A 120 -7.07 -6.13 -1.86
N CYS A 121 -6.12 -5.94 -0.95
CA CYS A 121 -5.93 -4.68 -0.22
C CYS A 121 -5.64 -3.52 -1.18
N MET A 122 -4.65 -3.68 -2.08
CA MET A 122 -4.27 -2.66 -3.05
C MET A 122 -5.43 -2.28 -3.97
N ALA A 123 -6.18 -3.27 -4.46
CA ALA A 123 -7.40 -3.05 -5.23
C ALA A 123 -8.48 -2.31 -4.44
N SER A 124 -8.72 -2.72 -3.19
CA SER A 124 -9.70 -2.11 -2.29
C SER A 124 -9.37 -0.64 -1.97
N LEU A 125 -8.08 -0.32 -1.85
CA LEU A 125 -7.60 1.05 -1.67
C LEU A 125 -7.43 1.81 -2.98
N ASN A 126 -7.62 1.18 -4.14
CA ASN A 126 -7.31 1.78 -5.44
C ASN A 126 -5.86 2.31 -5.53
N ILE A 127 -4.91 1.56 -4.95
CA ILE A 127 -3.49 1.89 -4.96
C ILE A 127 -2.79 0.96 -5.94
N TYR A 128 -1.98 1.55 -6.81
CA TYR A 128 -1.18 0.82 -7.77
C TYR A 128 0.30 1.10 -7.56
N ASP A 129 1.08 0.04 -7.34
CA ASP A 129 2.53 0.07 -7.41
C ASP A 129 3.00 -1.04 -8.36
N GLU A 130 3.51 -0.62 -9.53
CA GLU A 130 3.96 -1.52 -10.58
C GLU A 130 5.00 -2.53 -10.08
N GLY A 131 5.91 -2.09 -9.19
CA GLY A 131 6.96 -2.94 -8.66
C GLY A 131 6.43 -4.04 -7.74
N VAL A 132 5.41 -3.75 -6.93
CA VAL A 132 4.72 -4.76 -6.10
C VAL A 132 3.94 -5.72 -6.99
N PHE A 133 3.13 -5.20 -7.92
CA PHE A 133 2.33 -6.02 -8.84
C PHE A 133 3.19 -6.96 -9.68
N SER A 134 4.29 -6.45 -10.25
CA SER A 134 5.25 -7.25 -11.02
C SER A 134 5.96 -8.29 -10.14
N ALA A 135 6.32 -7.92 -8.91
CA ALA A 135 7.01 -8.83 -8.00
C ALA A 135 6.09 -9.98 -7.56
N ILE A 136 4.81 -9.71 -7.28
CA ILE A 136 3.80 -10.74 -6.99
C ILE A 136 3.63 -11.66 -8.21
N ALA A 137 3.41 -11.09 -9.40
CA ALA A 137 3.24 -11.85 -10.63
C ALA A 137 4.42 -12.79 -10.89
N ARG A 138 5.65 -12.28 -10.77
CA ARG A 138 6.88 -13.05 -10.98
C ARG A 138 7.05 -14.17 -9.95
N GLN A 139 6.88 -13.88 -8.66
CA GLN A 139 7.03 -14.87 -7.60
C GLN A 139 5.99 -15.98 -7.73
N MET A 140 4.77 -15.61 -8.10
CA MET A 140 3.64 -16.52 -8.15
C MET A 140 3.51 -17.25 -9.49
N LYS A 141 4.21 -16.82 -10.55
CA LYS A 141 4.23 -17.51 -11.86
C LYS A 141 4.46 -19.02 -11.75
N ILE A 142 5.39 -19.44 -10.89
CA ILE A 142 5.72 -20.86 -10.67
C ILE A 142 4.61 -21.59 -9.88
N ARG A 143 3.89 -20.86 -9.02
CA ARG A 143 2.83 -21.38 -8.13
C ARG A 143 1.42 -21.14 -8.70
N MET A 144 1.31 -20.53 -9.87
CA MET A 144 0.05 -20.09 -10.44
C MET A 144 -0.82 -21.28 -10.82
N SER A 145 -0.22 -22.42 -11.15
CA SER A 145 -0.93 -23.67 -11.43
C SER A 145 -1.59 -24.30 -10.19
N SER A 146 -1.12 -23.98 -8.98
CA SER A 146 -1.73 -24.46 -7.73
C SER A 146 -2.81 -23.51 -7.17
N LEU A 147 -3.01 -22.34 -7.79
CA LEU A 147 -4.05 -21.41 -7.38
C LEU A 147 -5.42 -21.90 -7.82
N ASP A 148 -6.39 -21.79 -6.90
CA ASP A 148 -7.79 -22.03 -7.20
C ASP A 148 -8.29 -21.12 -8.34
N GLN A 149 -9.23 -21.61 -9.13
CA GLN A 149 -9.76 -20.88 -10.28
C GLN A 149 -10.40 -19.55 -9.87
N ALA A 150 -11.10 -19.49 -8.73
CA ALA A 150 -11.72 -18.26 -8.26
C ALA A 150 -10.67 -17.19 -7.91
N VAL A 151 -9.58 -17.59 -7.25
CA VAL A 151 -8.48 -16.67 -6.89
C VAL A 151 -7.77 -16.17 -8.15
N ARG A 152 -7.52 -17.03 -9.15
CA ARG A 152 -6.92 -16.60 -10.42
C ARG A 152 -7.79 -15.63 -11.21
N GLY A 153 -9.09 -15.88 -11.28
CA GLY A 153 -10.04 -14.96 -11.90
C GLY A 153 -10.03 -13.60 -11.21
N GLN A 154 -10.04 -13.59 -9.87
CA GLN A 154 -9.94 -12.35 -9.10
C GLN A 154 -8.62 -11.60 -9.36
N TRP A 155 -7.50 -12.31 -9.41
CA TRP A 155 -6.20 -11.69 -9.73
C TRP A 155 -6.22 -11.08 -11.12
N TYR A 156 -6.74 -11.80 -12.11
CA TYR A 156 -6.89 -11.30 -13.48
C TYR A 156 -7.68 -10.00 -13.52
N ASP A 157 -8.82 -9.95 -12.83
CA ASP A 157 -9.66 -8.74 -12.77
C ASP A 157 -8.93 -7.57 -12.10
N ILE A 158 -8.15 -7.81 -11.05
CA ILE A 158 -7.33 -6.80 -10.38
C ILE A 158 -6.25 -6.28 -11.32
N TYR A 159 -5.45 -7.16 -11.92
CA TYR A 159 -4.38 -6.79 -12.87
C TYR A 159 -4.93 -6.00 -14.05
N LYS A 160 -6.04 -6.46 -14.63
CA LYS A 160 -6.75 -5.80 -15.74
C LYS A 160 -7.31 -4.44 -15.33
N GLY A 161 -7.90 -4.34 -14.12
CA GLY A 161 -8.44 -3.09 -13.58
C GLY A 161 -7.39 -1.98 -13.48
N PHE A 162 -6.17 -2.34 -13.07
CA PHE A 162 -5.03 -1.42 -13.04
C PHE A 162 -4.27 -1.28 -14.36
N LYS A 163 -4.71 -1.97 -15.43
CA LYS A 163 -4.02 -2.03 -16.73
C LYS A 163 -2.56 -2.49 -16.60
N HIS A 164 -2.29 -3.37 -15.64
CA HIS A 164 -0.97 -3.92 -15.43
C HIS A 164 -0.74 -5.10 -16.37
N SER A 165 0.21 -4.96 -17.28
CA SER A 165 0.58 -6.03 -18.21
C SER A 165 1.46 -7.06 -17.50
N LEU A 166 0.99 -8.30 -17.41
CA LEU A 166 1.82 -9.39 -16.93
C LEU A 166 2.85 -9.75 -18.02
N SER A 167 4.14 -9.85 -17.65
CA SER A 167 5.21 -10.22 -18.58
C SER A 167 4.87 -11.48 -19.39
N ASP A 168 5.26 -11.51 -20.67
CA ASP A 168 5.04 -12.57 -21.69
C ASP A 168 4.36 -13.85 -21.17
N GLY A 169 3.03 -13.91 -21.41
CA GLY A 169 2.19 -15.07 -21.14
C GLY A 169 1.56 -15.15 -19.74
N GLY A 170 1.81 -14.16 -18.86
CA GLY A 170 1.18 -14.14 -17.54
C GLY A 170 -0.34 -14.00 -17.58
N ASP A 171 -0.88 -13.20 -18.52
CA ASP A 171 -2.33 -13.02 -18.69
C ASP A 171 -3.02 -14.36 -19.02
N GLN A 172 -2.40 -15.17 -19.88
CA GLN A 172 -2.92 -16.47 -20.27
C GLN A 172 -2.96 -17.48 -19.11
N LEU A 173 -2.00 -17.40 -18.17
CA LEU A 173 -1.94 -18.27 -16.99
C LEU A 173 -3.05 -17.97 -15.97
N LEU A 174 -3.49 -16.72 -15.88
CA LEU A 174 -4.61 -16.33 -15.03
C LEU A 174 -5.95 -16.60 -15.69
N GLU A 175 -6.08 -16.38 -17.00
CA GLU A 175 -7.33 -16.57 -17.74
C GLU A 175 -7.68 -18.06 -17.96
N VAL A 176 -6.68 -18.88 -18.34
CA VAL A 176 -6.90 -20.27 -18.72
C VAL A 176 -6.28 -21.20 -17.66
N PRO A 177 -7.07 -22.06 -16.99
CA PRO A 177 -6.54 -23.16 -16.19
C PRO A 177 -5.49 -23.97 -16.97
N PRO A 178 -4.30 -24.22 -16.40
CA PRO A 178 -3.37 -25.14 -17.03
C PRO A 178 -4.11 -26.46 -17.23
N LEU A 179 -4.25 -26.87 -18.49
CA LEU A 179 -4.93 -28.10 -18.83
C LEU A 179 -4.12 -29.23 -18.21
N ASN A 180 -4.68 -29.85 -17.17
CA ASN A 180 -4.08 -31.04 -16.58
C ASN A 180 -3.99 -32.11 -17.68
N ALA A 181 -2.84 -32.77 -17.84
CA ALA A 181 -2.65 -33.84 -18.82
C ALA A 181 -3.66 -35.01 -18.64
N LEU A 182 -4.35 -35.05 -17.49
CA LEU A 182 -5.43 -35.98 -17.19
C LEU A 182 -6.81 -35.54 -17.73
N ASN A 183 -6.94 -34.35 -18.34
CA ASN A 183 -8.22 -33.93 -18.92
C ASN A 183 -8.49 -34.70 -20.22
N PRO A 184 -9.60 -35.46 -20.32
CA PRO A 184 -9.90 -36.31 -21.48
C PRO A 184 -10.12 -35.54 -22.80
N GLY A 185 -10.17 -34.21 -22.76
CA GLY A 185 -10.25 -33.33 -23.93
C GLY A 185 -8.91 -32.93 -24.56
N TYR A 186 -7.77 -33.32 -23.98
CA TYR A 186 -6.45 -33.05 -24.56
C TYR A 186 -6.08 -34.19 -25.53
N LYS A 187 -6.34 -33.99 -26.83
CA LYS A 187 -5.96 -34.91 -27.91
C LYS A 187 -5.09 -34.20 -28.93
#